data_AF-A0A2V5QRN9-F1
#
_entry.id   AF-A0A2V5QRN9-F1
#
_cell.length_a   1.000
_cell.length_b   1.000
_cell.length_c   1.000
_cell.angle_alpha   90.00
_cell.angle_beta   90.00
_cell.angle_gamma   90.00
#
_symmetry.space_group_name_H-M   'P 1'
#
loop_
_entity.id
_entity.type
_entity.pdbx_description
1 polymer ?
#
loop_
_entity_poly.entity_id
_entity_poly.type
_entity_poly.pdbx_seq_one_letter_code
_entity_poly.pdbx_strand_id
1 'polypeptide(L)'
;MVAITWFVFGQTLRHDFVNFDDHVYVYENPQITRGLTADGLIDAFTHTHARNWHPLTTISHMFDCQLYGMQAGWHHFTNVLLHTVAVLLVFLVLNQMTGAFWQSAFVASLFAIHPLHVESVAWVSERKDVLSAVFFMLTLGAYVRYVRKPSVGR
;
A
#
# COMPACT_ATOMS: atom_id res chain seq x y z
N MET A 1 2.56 -9.16 -14.91
CA MET A 1 2.02 -8.54 -13.67
C MET A 1 2.63 -7.18 -13.44
N VAL A 2 3.89 -7.05 -12.98
CA VAL A 2 4.56 -5.75 -12.75
C VAL A 2 4.37 -4.79 -13.95
N ALA A 3 4.82 -5.19 -15.15
CA ALA A 3 4.71 -4.33 -16.33
C ALA A 3 3.27 -3.85 -16.61
N ILE A 4 2.27 -4.69 -16.36
CA ILE A 4 0.86 -4.36 -16.59
C ILE A 4 0.36 -3.39 -15.51
N THR A 5 0.69 -3.63 -14.23
CA THR A 5 0.36 -2.70 -13.13
C THR A 5 0.91 -1.30 -13.42
N TRP A 6 2.17 -1.22 -13.85
CA TRP A 6 2.82 0.05 -14.18
C TRP A 6 2.30 0.66 -15.48
N PHE A 7 1.86 -0.14 -16.45
CA PHE A 7 1.20 0.38 -17.64
C PHE A 7 -0.14 1.07 -17.31
N VAL A 8 -0.92 0.49 -16.41
CA VAL A 8 -2.24 1.03 -16.02
C VAL A 8 -2.10 2.22 -15.06
N PHE A 9 -1.32 2.06 -13.99
CA PHE A 9 -1.24 3.05 -12.92
C PHE A 9 -0.02 3.95 -12.99
N GLY A 10 1.00 3.66 -13.80
CA GLY A 10 2.20 4.49 -13.89
C GLY A 10 1.94 5.91 -14.40
N GLN A 11 0.81 6.15 -15.06
CA GLN A 11 0.39 7.50 -15.43
C GLN A 11 0.09 8.41 -14.22
N THR A 12 -0.27 7.84 -13.05
CA THR A 12 -0.59 8.62 -11.84
C THR A 12 0.61 9.40 -11.32
N LEU A 13 1.84 9.00 -11.66
CA LEU A 13 3.05 9.75 -11.34
C LEU A 13 3.08 11.15 -11.98
N ARG A 14 2.25 11.40 -13.00
CA ARG A 14 2.12 12.71 -13.65
C ARG A 14 0.91 13.51 -13.16
N HIS A 15 0.13 12.94 -12.25
CA HIS A 15 -1.04 13.59 -11.68
C HIS A 15 -0.66 14.38 -10.44
N ASP A 16 -1.40 15.45 -10.19
CA ASP A 16 -1.33 16.20 -8.95
C ASP A 16 -2.06 15.47 -7.81
N PHE A 17 -2.01 16.05 -6.61
CA PHE A 17 -2.87 15.60 -5.52
C PHE A 17 -4.33 15.85 -5.87
N VAL A 18 -5.20 14.96 -5.43
CA VAL A 18 -6.64 15.06 -5.68
C VAL A 18 -7.29 15.88 -4.56
N ASN A 19 -8.17 16.82 -4.93
CA ASN A 19 -8.88 17.67 -3.96
C ASN A 19 -10.10 16.97 -3.31
N PHE A 20 -9.91 15.72 -2.87
CA PHE A 20 -10.85 15.00 -2.00
C PHE A 20 -10.24 14.89 -0.62
N ASP A 21 -9.39 13.88 -0.38
CA ASP A 21 -8.85 13.61 0.95
C ASP A 21 -7.36 13.92 1.09
N ASP A 22 -6.62 14.10 -0.01
CA ASP A 22 -5.15 14.28 0.02
C ASP A 22 -4.73 15.54 0.81
N HIS A 23 -5.58 16.57 0.85
CA HIS A 23 -5.31 17.80 1.59
C HIS A 23 -5.19 17.52 3.10
N VAL A 24 -6.22 16.92 3.69
CA VAL A 24 -6.22 16.54 5.11
C VAL A 24 -5.19 15.45 5.37
N TYR A 25 -5.02 14.51 4.44
CA TYR A 25 -4.17 13.34 4.66
C TYR A 25 -2.67 13.59 4.50
N VAL A 26 -2.27 14.61 3.74
CA VAL A 26 -0.87 14.80 3.36
C VAL A 26 -0.44 16.25 3.48
N TYR A 27 -0.88 17.12 2.55
CA TYR A 27 -0.18 18.38 2.30
C TYR A 27 -0.63 19.56 3.15
N GLU A 28 -1.80 19.49 3.81
CA GLU A 28 -2.24 20.49 4.79
C GLU A 28 -2.03 20.05 6.24
N ASN A 29 -1.32 18.94 6.47
CA ASN A 29 -1.01 18.46 7.82
C ASN A 29 0.47 18.70 8.20
N PRO A 30 0.77 19.69 9.06
CA PRO A 30 2.13 19.99 9.51
C PRO A 30 2.84 18.84 10.24
N GLN A 31 2.12 17.90 10.85
CA GLN A 31 2.75 16.72 11.46
C GLN A 31 3.28 15.76 10.41
N ILE A 32 2.63 15.67 9.24
CA ILE A 32 3.03 14.79 8.15
C ILE A 32 4.09 15.46 7.28
N THR A 33 3.88 16.71 6.89
CA THR A 33 4.77 17.43 5.97
C THR A 33 6.17 17.70 6.54
N ARG A 34 6.33 17.68 7.87
CA ARG A 34 7.63 17.77 8.55
C ARG A 34 8.49 16.51 8.45
N GLY A 35 7.96 15.41 7.92
CA GLY A 35 8.67 14.15 7.80
C GLY A 35 8.70 13.33 9.10
N LEU A 36 9.58 12.33 9.17
CA LEU A 36 9.68 11.49 10.37
C LEU A 36 10.34 12.28 11.51
N THR A 37 9.57 12.50 12.57
CA THR A 37 10.02 13.10 13.83
C THR A 37 9.62 12.20 14.99
N ALA A 38 10.34 12.26 16.11
CA ALA A 38 10.01 11.46 17.29
C ALA A 38 8.57 11.74 17.78
N ASP A 39 8.20 13.02 17.84
CA ASP A 39 6.85 13.44 18.23
C ASP A 39 5.80 12.98 17.20
N GLY A 40 6.10 13.05 15.89
CA GLY A 40 5.21 12.56 14.84
C GLY A 40 4.98 11.05 14.90
N LEU A 41 6.01 10.28 15.24
CA LEU A 41 5.87 8.84 15.46
C LEU A 41 4.96 8.52 16.65
N ILE A 42 5.16 9.22 17.78
CA ILE A 42 4.31 9.05 18.97
C ILE A 42 2.87 9.44 18.63
N ASP A 43 2.69 10.57 17.97
CA ASP A 43 1.38 11.09 17.55
C ASP A 43 0.64 10.08 16.65
N ALA A 44 1.33 9.51 15.66
CA ALA A 44 0.75 8.52 14.74
C ALA A 44 0.15 7.31 15.47
N PHE A 45 0.72 6.89 16.61
CA PHE A 45 0.20 5.79 17.42
C PHE A 45 -0.82 6.20 18.50
N THR A 46 -0.93 7.48 18.82
CA THR A 46 -1.73 7.96 19.95
C THR A 46 -2.95 8.78 19.55
N HIS A 47 -2.95 9.39 18.36
CA HIS A 47 -3.99 10.30 17.90
C HIS A 47 -4.64 9.87 16.59
N THR A 48 -5.89 10.27 16.38
CA THR A 48 -6.58 10.06 15.12
C THR A 48 -6.19 11.14 14.11
N HIS A 49 -5.91 10.73 12.89
CA HIS A 49 -5.61 11.58 11.76
C HIS A 49 -6.73 11.49 10.72
N ALA A 50 -7.26 12.65 10.28
CA ALA A 50 -8.40 12.72 9.36
C ALA A 50 -9.62 11.88 9.82
N ARG A 51 -9.94 11.93 11.12
CA ARG A 51 -10.99 11.13 11.80
C ARG A 51 -10.77 9.61 11.82
N ASN A 52 -9.58 9.16 11.41
CA ASN A 52 -9.23 7.75 11.34
C ASN A 52 -7.95 7.45 12.14
N TRP A 53 -7.73 6.19 12.51
CA TRP A 53 -6.49 5.78 13.19
C TRP A 53 -5.75 4.73 12.36
N HIS A 54 -4.75 5.19 11.59
CA HIS A 54 -3.93 4.36 10.72
C HIS A 54 -2.44 4.68 10.88
N PRO A 55 -1.79 4.29 12.01
CA PRO A 55 -0.43 4.71 12.34
C PRO A 55 0.58 4.46 11.22
N LEU A 56 0.57 3.26 10.63
CA LEU A 56 1.51 2.90 9.56
C LEU A 56 1.28 3.68 8.26
N THR A 57 0.03 4.09 7.99
CA THR A 57 -0.29 4.94 6.83
C THR A 57 0.26 6.34 7.05
N THR A 58 0.00 6.92 8.24
CA THR A 58 0.53 8.23 8.64
C THR A 58 2.07 8.26 8.57
N ILE A 59 2.73 7.25 9.13
CA ILE A 59 4.20 7.13 9.11
C ILE A 59 4.72 6.99 7.67
N SER A 60 4.02 6.24 6.82
CA SER A 60 4.40 6.11 5.42
C SER A 60 4.29 7.46 4.67
N HIS A 61 3.27 8.26 4.93
CA HIS A 61 3.20 9.61 4.35
C HIS A 61 4.29 10.53 4.89
N MET A 62 4.59 10.51 6.20
CA MET A 62 5.71 11.25 6.77
C MET A 62 7.03 10.88 6.08
N PHE A 63 7.26 9.59 5.85
CA PHE A 63 8.45 9.12 5.15
C PHE A 63 8.54 9.65 3.72
N ASP A 64 7.43 9.62 2.96
CA ASP A 64 7.40 10.18 1.61
C ASP A 64 7.62 11.70 1.61
N CYS A 65 7.07 12.42 2.57
CA CYS A 65 7.30 13.86 2.71
C CYS A 65 8.77 14.16 2.98
N GLN A 66 9.44 13.33 3.79
CA GLN A 66 10.87 13.47 4.08
C GLN A 66 11.75 13.20 2.85
N LEU A 67 11.38 12.22 2.01
CA LEU A 67 12.18 11.85 0.84
C LEU A 67 11.91 12.75 -0.38
N TYR A 68 10.65 13.07 -0.63
CA TYR A 68 10.19 13.65 -1.89
C TYR A 68 9.58 15.05 -1.73
N GLY A 69 9.36 15.50 -0.50
CA GLY A 69 8.60 16.73 -0.22
C GLY A 69 7.15 16.61 -0.68
N MET A 70 6.56 17.72 -1.14
CA MET A 70 5.17 17.80 -1.61
C MET A 70 5.01 17.51 -3.11
N GLN A 71 5.87 16.69 -3.69
CA GLN A 71 5.78 16.32 -5.10
C GLN A 71 4.79 15.17 -5.30
N ALA A 72 3.55 15.47 -5.66
CA ALA A 72 2.44 14.50 -5.78
C ALA A 72 2.81 13.22 -6.54
N GLY A 73 3.52 13.34 -7.65
CA GLY A 73 3.95 12.20 -8.47
C GLY A 73 4.74 11.13 -7.71
N TRP A 74 5.57 11.52 -6.74
CA TRP A 74 6.34 10.57 -5.93
C TRP A 74 5.51 9.91 -4.82
N HIS A 75 4.47 10.58 -4.34
CA HIS A 75 3.51 9.96 -3.42
C HIS A 75 2.64 8.92 -4.14
N HIS A 76 2.25 9.22 -5.38
CA HIS A 76 1.60 8.26 -6.29
C HIS A 76 2.52 7.07 -6.59
N PHE A 77 3.82 7.32 -6.84
CA PHE A 77 4.81 6.26 -7.03
C PHE A 77 4.80 5.25 -5.88
N THR A 78 4.79 5.72 -4.63
CA THR A 78 4.75 4.83 -3.46
C THR A 78 3.49 3.96 -3.45
N ASN A 79 2.31 4.49 -3.79
CA ASN A 79 1.08 3.71 -3.86
C ASN A 79 1.15 2.65 -4.98
N VAL A 80 1.63 3.01 -6.16
CA VAL A 80 1.81 2.06 -7.29
C VAL A 80 2.83 0.97 -6.93
N LEU A 81 3.88 1.32 -6.21
CA LEU A 81 4.87 0.37 -5.70
C LEU A 81 4.24 -0.60 -4.68
N LEU A 82 3.51 -0.08 -3.68
CA LEU A 82 2.81 -0.90 -2.68
C LEU A 82 1.78 -1.84 -3.34
N HIS A 83 1.01 -1.34 -4.30
CA HIS A 83 0.09 -2.18 -5.09
C HIS A 83 0.81 -3.25 -5.89
N THR A 84 1.95 -2.92 -6.50
CA THR A 84 2.79 -3.90 -7.21
C THR A 84 3.25 -5.01 -6.25
N VAL A 85 3.68 -4.65 -5.03
CA VAL A 85 4.03 -5.63 -4.00
C VAL A 85 2.83 -6.49 -3.61
N ALA A 86 1.66 -5.89 -3.38
CA ALA A 86 0.43 -6.61 -3.07
C ALA A 86 0.07 -7.62 -4.17
N VAL A 87 0.11 -7.21 -5.44
CA VAL A 87 -0.13 -8.03 -6.63
C VAL A 87 0.81 -9.24 -6.68
N LEU A 88 2.12 -9.03 -6.42
CA LEU A 88 3.09 -10.12 -6.36
C LEU A 88 2.82 -11.07 -5.19
N LEU A 89 2.46 -10.54 -4.02
CA LEU A 89 2.11 -11.35 -2.86
C LEU A 89 0.84 -12.18 -3.11
N VAL A 90 -0.17 -11.63 -3.77
CA VAL A 90 -1.36 -12.38 -4.21
C VAL A 90 -0.95 -13.59 -5.05
N PHE A 91 -0.12 -13.39 -6.08
CA PHE A 91 0.36 -14.51 -6.89
C PHE A 91 1.14 -15.54 -6.07
N LEU A 92 2.10 -15.10 -5.25
CA LEU A 92 2.95 -15.99 -4.48
C LEU A 92 2.14 -16.84 -3.50
N VAL A 93 1.19 -16.23 -2.79
CA VAL A 93 0.36 -16.92 -1.79
C VAL A 93 -0.66 -17.84 -2.47
N LEU A 94 -1.32 -17.42 -3.55
CA LEU A 94 -2.23 -18.28 -4.29
C LEU A 94 -1.51 -19.49 -4.90
N ASN A 95 -0.35 -19.27 -5.51
CA ASN A 95 0.45 -20.34 -6.08
C ASN A 95 0.96 -21.27 -4.98
N GLN A 96 1.35 -20.72 -3.82
CA GLN A 96 1.72 -21.51 -2.67
C GLN A 96 0.55 -22.40 -2.24
N MET A 97 -0.66 -21.85 -2.05
CA MET A 97 -1.84 -22.57 -1.57
C MET A 97 -2.32 -23.65 -2.54
N THR A 98 -2.40 -23.32 -3.83
CA THR A 98 -3.08 -24.14 -4.85
C THR A 98 -2.13 -25.03 -5.67
N GLY A 99 -0.85 -24.65 -5.78
CA GLY A 99 0.09 -25.25 -6.73
C GLY A 99 -0.22 -24.95 -8.21
N ALA A 100 -1.25 -24.15 -8.49
CA ALA A 100 -1.75 -23.87 -9.83
C ALA A 100 -1.15 -22.56 -10.36
N PHE A 101 0.06 -22.66 -10.92
CA PHE A 101 0.86 -21.50 -11.35
C PHE A 101 0.09 -20.55 -12.28
N TRP A 102 -0.46 -21.07 -13.38
CA TRP A 102 -1.10 -20.24 -14.40
C TRP A 102 -2.40 -19.61 -13.92
N GLN A 103 -3.21 -20.34 -13.17
CA GLN A 103 -4.44 -19.83 -12.58
C GLN A 103 -4.14 -18.73 -11.55
N SER A 104 -3.12 -18.93 -10.71
CA SER A 104 -2.67 -17.93 -9.74
C SER A 104 -2.17 -16.66 -10.43
N ALA A 105 -1.38 -16.82 -11.51
CA ALA A 105 -0.87 -15.70 -12.30
C ALA A 105 -2.00 -14.94 -13.00
N PHE A 106 -3.01 -15.65 -13.51
CA PHE A 106 -4.19 -15.07 -14.13
C PHE A 106 -5.00 -14.25 -13.12
N VAL A 107 -5.35 -14.83 -11.97
CA VAL A 107 -6.09 -14.14 -10.90
C VAL A 107 -5.34 -12.92 -10.40
N ALA A 108 -4.03 -13.04 -10.15
CA ALA A 108 -3.23 -11.92 -9.69
C ALA A 108 -3.07 -10.84 -10.76
N SER A 109 -3.07 -11.20 -12.05
CA SER A 109 -3.08 -10.23 -13.15
C SER A 109 -4.42 -9.52 -13.28
N LEU A 110 -5.54 -10.20 -13.06
CA LEU A 110 -6.85 -9.57 -12.99
C LEU A 110 -6.94 -8.59 -11.82
N PHE A 111 -6.49 -9.02 -10.63
CA PHE A 111 -6.39 -8.16 -9.45
C PHE A 111 -5.51 -6.92 -9.74
N ALA A 112 -4.41 -7.09 -10.49
CA ALA A 112 -3.51 -6.00 -10.81
C ALA A 112 -4.15 -4.85 -11.61
N ILE A 113 -5.16 -5.14 -12.43
CA ILE A 113 -5.79 -4.17 -13.35
C ILE A 113 -7.26 -3.92 -13.06
N HIS A 114 -7.80 -4.49 -11.98
CA HIS A 114 -9.23 -4.43 -11.71
C HIS A 114 -9.67 -2.97 -11.48
N PRO A 115 -10.70 -2.47 -12.18
CA PRO A 115 -11.12 -1.07 -12.08
C PRO A 115 -11.51 -0.62 -10.66
N LEU A 116 -11.98 -1.54 -9.81
CA LEU A 116 -12.26 -1.24 -8.40
C LEU A 116 -11.04 -0.78 -7.60
N HIS A 117 -9.82 -1.00 -8.09
CA HIS A 117 -8.60 -0.53 -7.42
C HIS A 117 -8.18 0.88 -7.83
N VAL A 118 -8.92 1.54 -8.74
CA VAL A 118 -8.54 2.89 -9.18
C VAL A 118 -8.48 3.86 -8.01
N GLU A 119 -9.49 3.86 -7.13
CA GLU A 119 -9.49 4.73 -5.94
C GLU A 119 -8.35 4.34 -4.99
N SER A 120 -8.23 3.05 -4.64
CA SER A 120 -7.22 2.58 -3.70
C SER A 120 -5.77 2.83 -4.14
N VAL A 121 -5.50 2.85 -5.45
CA VAL A 121 -4.13 2.98 -6.00
C VAL A 121 -3.83 4.41 -6.47
N ALA A 122 -4.82 5.10 -7.07
CA ALA A 122 -4.59 6.40 -7.69
C ALA A 122 -4.82 7.58 -6.74
N TRP A 123 -5.51 7.42 -5.60
CA TRP A 123 -5.61 8.47 -4.59
C TRP A 123 -4.48 8.30 -3.58
N VAL A 124 -3.76 9.38 -3.27
CA VAL A 124 -2.62 9.29 -2.35
C VAL A 124 -3.11 8.90 -0.96
N SER A 125 -4.20 9.49 -0.50
CA SER A 125 -4.85 9.24 0.79
C SER A 125 -5.29 7.78 1.01
N GLU A 126 -5.55 7.03 -0.07
CA GLU A 126 -5.97 5.63 -0.01
C GLU A 126 -4.82 4.64 0.20
N ARG A 127 -3.63 5.14 0.54
CA ARG A 127 -2.48 4.30 0.91
C ARG A 127 -2.81 3.24 1.97
N LYS A 128 -3.76 3.54 2.87
CA LYS A 128 -4.25 2.59 3.88
C LYS A 128 -4.72 1.26 3.30
N ASP A 129 -5.36 1.29 2.12
CA ASP A 129 -5.92 0.10 1.48
C ASP A 129 -4.82 -0.79 0.89
N VAL A 130 -3.91 -0.20 0.10
CA VAL A 130 -2.80 -0.95 -0.52
C VAL A 130 -1.85 -1.51 0.53
N LEU A 131 -1.61 -0.77 1.61
CA LEU A 131 -0.79 -1.24 2.72
C LEU A 131 -1.47 -2.40 3.48
N SER A 132 -2.78 -2.29 3.71
CA SER A 132 -3.58 -3.36 4.31
C SER A 132 -3.56 -4.63 3.45
N ALA A 133 -3.66 -4.49 2.12
CA ALA A 133 -3.54 -5.62 1.20
C ALA A 133 -2.18 -6.33 1.31
N VAL A 134 -1.08 -5.58 1.38
CA VAL A 134 0.27 -6.14 1.59
C VAL A 134 0.33 -6.95 2.89
N PHE A 135 -0.06 -6.35 4.02
CA PHE A 135 0.02 -7.02 5.33
C PHE A 135 -0.96 -8.20 5.47
N PHE A 136 -2.13 -8.10 4.84
CA PHE A 136 -3.07 -9.20 4.79
C PHE A 136 -2.49 -10.40 4.04
N MET A 137 -1.90 -10.18 2.87
CA MET A 137 -1.28 -11.26 2.09
C MET A 137 -0.04 -11.84 2.78
N LEU A 138 0.77 -11.01 3.46
CA LEU A 138 1.87 -11.50 4.30
C LEU A 138 1.36 -12.39 5.44
N THR A 139 0.30 -11.96 6.13
CA THR A 139 -0.35 -12.74 7.19
C THR A 139 -0.85 -14.08 6.67
N LEU A 140 -1.56 -14.07 5.53
CA LEU A 140 -2.06 -15.29 4.90
C LEU A 140 -0.91 -16.23 4.48
N GLY A 141 0.14 -15.69 3.86
CA GLY A 141 1.34 -16.44 3.50
C GLY A 141 2.09 -17.02 4.70
N ALA A 142 2.14 -16.29 5.83
CA ALA A 142 2.71 -16.79 7.08
C ALA A 142 1.87 -17.94 7.66
N TYR A 143 0.54 -17.80 7.66
CA TYR A 143 -0.39 -18.84 8.11
C TYR A 143 -0.28 -20.12 7.26
N VAL A 144 -0.22 -19.99 5.93
CA VAL A 144 -0.05 -21.15 5.02
C VAL A 144 1.27 -21.88 5.30
N ARG A 145 2.36 -21.15 5.58
CA ARG A 145 3.64 -21.75 5.97
C ARG A 145 3.54 -22.50 7.29
N TYR A 146 2.89 -21.89 8.29
CA TYR A 146 2.67 -22.49 9.60
C TYR A 146 1.89 -23.81 9.48
N VAL A 147 0.80 -23.85 8.72
CA VAL A 147 -0.01 -25.08 8.54
C VAL A 147 0.76 -26.18 7.82
N ARG A 148 1.62 -25.84 6.85
CA ARG A 148 2.41 -26.84 6.09
C ARG A 148 3.60 -27.41 6.84
N LYS A 149 4.22 -26.60 7.68
CA LYS A 149 5.34 -26.99 8.53
C LYS A 149 5.11 -26.39 9.91
N PRO A 150 4.27 -27.04 10.74
CA PRO A 150 4.12 -26.63 12.13
C PRO A 150 5.52 -26.62 12.75
N SER A 151 5.93 -25.49 13.32
CA SER A 151 7.19 -25.44 14.06
C SER A 151 7.09 -26.45 15.20
N VAL A 152 7.97 -27.46 15.21
CA VAL A 152 8.07 -28.45 16.28
C VAL A 152 8.31 -27.70 17.59
N GLY A 153 7.26 -27.52 18.38
CA GLY A 153 7.28 -26.64 19.55
C GLY A 153 5.91 -26.11 20.00
N ARG A 154 4.83 -26.33 19.25
CA ARG A 154 3.46 -26.27 19.72
C ARG A 154 2.65 -27.44 19.19
#